data_AF-A0A2E8EH41-F1
#
_entry.id   AF-A0A2E8EH41-F1
#
_cell.length_a   1.000
_cell.length_b   1.000
_cell.length_c   1.000
_cell.angle_alpha   90.00
_cell.angle_beta   90.00
_cell.angle_gamma   90.00
#
_symmetry.space_group_name_H-M   'P 1'
#
loop_
_entity.id
_entity.type
_entity.pdbx_description
1 polymer ?
#
loop_
_entity_poly.entity_id
_entity_poly.type
_entity_poly.pdbx_seq_one_letter_code
_entity_poly.pdbx_strand_id
1 'polypeptide(L)'
;MANDRALGGIIFLGSLLGIGIYCWLLFISPWGDLTIKVSALLAVGMVLLIIAWIGYTLATTPPPMPLENFDVDTETKEEKASK
;
A
#
# COMPACT_ATOMS: atom_id res chain seq x y z
N MET A 1 -2.78 -31.57 0.46
CA MET A 1 -1.71 -30.58 0.20
C MET A 1 -1.93 -30.11 -1.22
N ALA A 2 -2.39 -28.88 -1.43
CA ALA A 2 -2.39 -28.31 -2.78
C ALA A 2 -0.94 -28.39 -3.30
N ASN A 3 -0.74 -28.79 -4.55
CA ASN A 3 0.61 -28.86 -5.12
C ASN A 3 1.13 -27.41 -5.23
N ASP A 4 1.90 -26.95 -4.26
CA ASP A 4 2.52 -25.61 -4.27
C ASP A 4 3.32 -25.39 -5.58
N ARG A 5 3.81 -26.48 -6.17
CA ARG A 5 4.46 -26.51 -7.50
C ARG A 5 3.50 -26.19 -8.65
N ALA A 6 2.26 -26.67 -8.58
CA ALA A 6 1.23 -26.37 -9.56
C ALA A 6 0.77 -24.90 -9.46
N LEU A 7 0.60 -24.40 -8.23
CA LEU A 7 0.26 -22.99 -8.01
C LEU A 7 1.38 -22.07 -8.51
N GLY A 8 2.64 -22.39 -8.18
CA GLY A 8 3.80 -21.67 -8.67
C GLY A 8 3.93 -21.70 -10.20
N GLY A 9 3.66 -22.85 -10.83
CA GLY A 9 3.65 -22.98 -12.29
C GLY A 9 2.58 -22.15 -12.98
N ILE A 10 1.37 -22.10 -12.41
CA ILE A 10 0.26 -21.28 -12.95
C ILE A 10 0.59 -19.79 -12.83
N ILE A 11 1.12 -19.35 -11.68
CA ILE A 11 1.51 -17.95 -11.48
C ILE A 11 2.64 -17.57 -12.44
N PHE A 12 3.64 -18.44 -12.60
CA PHE A 12 4.75 -18.20 -13.52
C PHE A 12 4.28 -18.09 -14.98
N LEU A 13 3.46 -19.03 -15.44
CA LEU A 13 2.94 -19.02 -16.81
C LEU A 13 1.99 -17.84 -17.03
N GLY A 14 1.12 -17.54 -16.06
CA GLY A 14 0.22 -16.39 -16.10
C GLY A 14 0.99 -15.07 -16.16
N SER A 15 2.08 -14.93 -15.40
CA SER A 15 2.95 -13.76 -15.43
C SER A 15 3.64 -13.61 -16.80
N LEU A 16 4.19 -14.70 -17.33
CA LEU A 16 4.85 -14.69 -18.64
C LEU A 16 3.89 -14.32 -19.77
N LEU A 17 2.67 -14.86 -19.73
CA LEU A 17 1.60 -14.50 -20.67
C LEU A 17 1.15 -13.05 -20.51
N GLY A 18 1.00 -12.57 -19.27
CA GLY A 18 0.64 -11.18 -18.98
C GLY A 18 1.65 -10.18 -19.57
N ILE A 19 2.94 -10.45 -19.40
CA ILE A 19 4.02 -9.65 -19.98
C ILE A 19 3.95 -9.68 -21.52
N GLY A 20 3.77 -10.85 -22.12
CA GLY A 20 3.66 -10.99 -23.57
C GLY A 20 2.49 -10.20 -24.15
N ILE A 21 1.32 -10.29 -23.53
CA ILE A 21 0.12 -9.54 -23.92
C ILE A 21 0.34 -8.03 -23.76
N TYR A 22 0.93 -7.58 -22.65
CA TYR A 22 1.20 -6.17 -22.42
C TYR A 22 2.18 -5.59 -23.47
N CYS A 23 3.26 -6.31 -23.77
CA CYS A 23 4.19 -5.92 -24.84
C CYS A 23 3.50 -5.86 -26.21
N TRP A 24 2.65 -6.83 -26.53
CA TRP A 24 1.87 -6.81 -27.77
C TRP A 24 0.94 -5.59 -27.86
N LEU A 25 0.22 -5.29 -26.77
CA LEU A 25 -0.67 -4.13 -26.69
C LEU A 25 0.09 -2.80 -26.81
N LEU A 26 1.32 -2.73 -26.31
CA LEU A 26 2.12 -1.51 -26.37
C LEU A 26 2.72 -1.23 -27.75
N PHE A 27 3.30 -2.25 -28.39
CA PHE A 27 4.14 -2.04 -29.58
C PHE A 27 3.43 -2.31 -30.90
N ILE A 28 2.42 -3.18 -30.93
CA ILE A 28 1.81 -3.66 -32.17
C ILE A 28 0.36 -3.20 -32.29
N SER A 29 -0.34 -3.02 -31.17
CA SER A 29 -1.73 -2.61 -31.15
C SER A 29 -1.92 -1.11 -31.43
N PRO A 30 -2.97 -0.71 -32.18
CA PRO A 30 -3.38 0.70 -32.32
C PRO A 30 -3.72 1.39 -31.00
N TRP A 31 -3.91 0.61 -29.93
CA TRP A 31 -4.32 1.06 -28.61
C TRP A 31 -3.14 1.35 -27.68
N GLY A 32 -1.89 1.29 -28.16
CA GLY A 32 -0.68 1.46 -27.33
C GLY A 32 -0.67 2.77 -26.52
N ASP A 33 -1.10 3.88 -27.14
CA ASP A 33 -1.24 5.17 -26.46
C ASP A 33 -2.25 5.11 -25.30
N LEU A 34 -3.37 4.41 -25.49
CA LEU A 34 -4.37 4.24 -24.43
C LEU A 34 -3.80 3.36 -23.31
N THR A 35 -3.10 2.27 -23.65
CA THR A 35 -2.49 1.36 -22.69
C THR A 35 -1.47 2.07 -21.79
N ILE A 36 -0.60 2.93 -22.35
CA ILE A 36 0.32 3.75 -21.56
C ILE A 36 -0.43 4.74 -20.68
N LYS A 37 -1.41 5.46 -21.24
CA LYS A 37 -2.19 6.45 -20.45
C LYS A 37 -2.89 5.81 -19.26
N VAL A 38 -3.52 4.64 -19.45
CA VAL A 38 -4.21 3.92 -18.39
C VAL A 38 -3.25 3.37 -17.35
N SER A 39 -2.14 2.75 -17.76
CA SER A 39 -1.15 2.20 -16.81
C SER A 39 -0.43 3.30 -16.03
N ALA A 40 -0.09 4.42 -16.67
CA ALA A 40 0.48 5.58 -16.00
C ALA A 40 -0.53 6.22 -15.03
N LEU A 41 -1.81 6.35 -15.42
CA LEU A 41 -2.86 6.84 -14.54
C LEU A 41 -3.04 5.92 -13.34
N LEU A 42 -3.02 4.60 -13.52
CA LEU A 42 -3.16 3.65 -12.42
C LEU A 42 -1.98 3.73 -11.45
N ALA A 43 -0.75 3.85 -11.97
CA ALA A 43 0.45 4.04 -11.16
C ALA A 43 0.40 5.33 -10.33
N VAL A 44 0.10 6.46 -10.98
CA VAL A 44 0.00 7.77 -10.29
C VAL A 44 -1.23 7.80 -9.36
N GLY A 45 -2.34 7.25 -9.81
CA GLY A 45 -3.60 7.19 -9.08
C GLY A 45 -3.51 6.39 -7.79
N MET A 46 -2.77 5.28 -7.78
CA MET A 46 -2.45 4.53 -6.56
C MET A 46 -1.70 5.39 -5.54
N VAL A 47 -0.69 6.14 -5.97
CA VAL A 47 0.09 7.03 -5.08
C VAL A 47 -0.79 8.16 -4.54
N LEU A 48 -1.56 8.81 -5.41
CA LEU A 48 -2.46 9.88 -5.01
C LEU A 48 -3.58 9.39 -4.09
N LEU A 49 -4.09 8.16 -4.30
CA LEU A 49 -5.06 7.53 -3.40
C LEU A 49 -4.49 7.35 -2.00
N ILE A 50 -3.23 6.91 -1.87
CA ILE A 50 -2.57 6.77 -0.57
C ILE A 50 -2.44 8.14 0.11
N ILE A 51 -2.00 9.17 -0.62
CA ILE A 51 -1.86 10.53 -0.09
C ILE A 51 -3.23 11.09 0.34
N ALA A 52 -4.24 10.92 -0.51
CA ALA A 52 -5.61 11.34 -0.22
C ALA A 52 -6.17 10.63 1.02
N TRP A 53 -5.90 9.33 1.17
CA TRP A 53 -6.29 8.56 2.35
C TRP A 53 -5.63 9.09 3.62
N ILE A 54 -4.33 9.39 3.59
CA ILE A 54 -3.63 9.99 4.73
C ILE A 54 -4.24 11.35 5.08
N GLY A 55 -4.43 12.21 4.07
CA GLY A 55 -5.09 13.52 4.26
C GLY A 55 -6.49 13.38 4.86
N TYR A 56 -7.26 12.38 4.41
CA TYR A 56 -8.58 12.07 4.96
C TYR A 56 -8.49 11.65 6.43
N THR A 57 -7.54 10.79 6.80
CA THR A 57 -7.35 10.40 8.21
C THR A 57 -6.95 11.58 9.08
N LEU A 58 -6.05 12.47 8.62
CA LEU A 58 -5.65 13.67 9.37
C LEU A 58 -6.80 14.67 9.53
N ALA A 59 -7.61 14.87 8.50
CA ALA A 59 -8.77 15.76 8.54
C ALA A 59 -9.89 15.23 9.45
N THR A 60 -9.97 13.91 9.64
CA THR A 60 -11.00 13.27 10.46
C THR A 60 -10.53 12.93 11.87
N THR A 61 -9.23 13.07 12.18
CA THR A 61 -8.71 12.97 13.55
C THR A 61 -8.75 14.34 14.24
N PRO A 62 -9.44 14.48 15.38
CA PRO A 62 -9.30 15.66 16.23
C PRO A 62 -7.84 15.79 16.71
N PRO A 63 -7.34 17.03 16.88
CA PRO A 63 -5.94 17.30 17.19
C PRO A 63 -5.48 16.46 18.39
N PRO A 64 -4.34 15.76 18.28
CA PRO A 64 -3.83 14.88 19.33
C PRO A 64 -3.74 15.67 20.63
N MET A 65 -4.30 15.10 21.71
CA MET A 65 -4.22 15.72 23.04
C MET A 65 -2.75 16.02 23.39
N PRO A 66 -2.46 17.20 23.99
CA PRO A 66 -1.11 17.56 24.43
C PRO A 66 -0.51 16.43 25.27
N LEU A 67 0.75 16.11 24.97
CA LEU A 67 1.54 15.05 25.59
C LEU A 67 1.94 15.39 27.03
N GLU A 68 0.99 15.74 27.90
CA GLU A 68 1.23 16.12 29.30
C GLU A 68 1.05 14.94 30.28
N ASN A 69 0.70 13.75 29.78
CA ASN A 69 0.38 12.58 30.61
C ASN A 69 1.32 11.36 30.41
N PHE A 70 2.47 11.53 29.72
CA PHE A 70 3.40 10.41 29.51
C PHE A 70 4.51 10.29 30.56
N ASP A 71 4.67 11.28 31.45
CA ASP A 71 5.75 11.28 32.46
C ASP A 71 5.27 11.03 33.92
N VAL A 72 3.97 10.96 34.20
CA VAL A 72 3.47 10.90 35.61
C VAL A 72 3.21 9.48 36.12
N ASP A 73 3.00 8.51 35.23
CA ASP A 73 2.60 7.14 35.63
C ASP A 73 3.78 6.21 36.01
N THR A 74 5.01 6.54 35.61
CA THR A 74 6.21 5.77 35.97
C THR A 74 6.82 6.21 37.29
N GLU A 75 6.83 7.51 37.61
CA GLU A 75 7.44 8.00 38.87
C GLU A 75 6.57 7.69 40.09
N THR A 76 5.24 7.69 39.96
CA THR A 76 4.32 7.41 41.08
C THR A 76 4.38 5.95 41.57
N LYS A 77 4.87 5.02 40.74
CA LYS A 77 5.02 3.60 41.10
C LYS A 77 6.30 3.31 41.89
N GLU A 78 7.37 4.08 41.70
CA GLU A 78 8.64 3.83 42.39
C GLU A 78 8.66 4.45 43.79
N GLU A 79 8.02 5.60 44.01
CA GLU A 79 8.00 6.25 45.33
C GLU A 79 7.13 5.50 46.36
N LYS A 80 6.04 4.83 45.93
CA LYS A 80 5.18 4.02 46.81
C LYS A 80 5.73 2.63 47.12
N ALA A 81 6.78 2.18 46.43
CA ALA A 81 7.43 0.91 46.70
C ALA A 81 8.60 1.03 47.71
N SER A 82 9.02 2.25 48.04
CA SER A 82 10.17 2.52 48.91
C SER A 82 9.83 3.18 50.26
N LYS A 83 8.55 3.25 50.65
CA LYS A 83 8.15 3.75 51.98
C LYS A 83 7.15 2.84 52.67
#